data_AF-A0A6G1CLV6-F1
#
_entry.id   AF-A0A6G1CLV6-F1
#
_cell.length_a   1.000
_cell.length_b   1.000
_cell.length_c   1.000
_cell.angle_alpha   90.00
_cell.angle_beta   90.00
_cell.angle_gamma   90.00
#
_symmetry.space_group_name_H-M   'P 1'
#
loop_
_entity.id
_entity.type
_entity.pdbx_description
1 polymer ?
#
loop_
_entity_poly.entity_id
_entity_poly.type
_entity_poly.pdbx_seq_one_letter_code
_entity_poly.pdbx_strand_id
1 'polypeptide(L)'
;MANTGEVVLASGAAAAPPRHGRASGPVAFKDAADAEAIPVRPPTEHDAVVSAMPARVVLNPRLRQYQGFWVPDTLARGVVAMHRGGLVPRAGDVVLASLPKSGTTWLKALAFATMARGVHPPASPDHPLRRLNPHDRVPLLDRLFAVGRDAVLDGLPSPRLMCTHMPLSLLPATMVDGNSNTKIIYICRDQKDALGSMWHFLKRNGLQDLSLQEVYESFCEGICFGGPV
;
A
#
# COMPACT_ATOMS: atom_id res chain seq x y z
N MET A 1 66.70 -37.70 -24.31
CA MET A 1 65.46 -37.80 -25.11
C MET A 1 64.31 -37.26 -24.27
N ALA A 2 63.54 -36.34 -24.87
CA ALA A 2 62.13 -35.98 -24.61
C ALA A 2 61.57 -35.88 -23.16
N ASN A 3 61.44 -34.63 -22.73
CA ASN A 3 60.22 -33.93 -22.26
C ASN A 3 58.94 -34.74 -21.94
N THR A 4 58.36 -34.49 -20.76
CA THR A 4 56.94 -34.29 -20.39
C THR A 4 56.92 -34.30 -18.85
N GLY A 5 56.38 -33.36 -18.09
CA GLY A 5 55.33 -32.38 -18.29
C GLY A 5 54.62 -32.30 -16.93
N GLU A 6 55.13 -31.46 -16.04
CA GLU A 6 54.64 -31.25 -14.68
C GLU A 6 53.51 -30.22 -14.69
N VAL A 7 52.31 -30.58 -14.20
CA VAL A 7 51.29 -29.64 -13.75
C VAL A 7 50.55 -30.24 -12.55
N VAL A 8 50.96 -29.85 -11.35
CA VAL A 8 50.21 -30.08 -10.11
C VAL A 8 49.21 -28.93 -9.97
N LEU A 9 47.93 -29.21 -10.18
CA LEU A 9 46.85 -28.26 -9.91
C LEU A 9 46.65 -28.14 -8.39
N ALA A 10 47.29 -27.16 -7.77
CA ALA A 10 46.91 -26.69 -6.44
C ALA A 10 45.55 -25.98 -6.53
N SER A 11 44.47 -26.62 -6.07
CA SER A 11 43.15 -26.00 -5.93
C SER A 11 43.13 -25.06 -4.72
N GLY A 12 43.77 -23.89 -4.85
CA GLY A 12 43.61 -22.78 -3.94
C GLY A 12 42.29 -22.06 -4.21
N ALA A 13 41.18 -22.61 -3.75
CA ALA A 13 39.93 -21.86 -3.67
C ALA A 13 40.00 -20.95 -2.43
N ALA A 14 40.66 -19.80 -2.57
CA ALA A 14 40.52 -18.71 -1.62
C ALA A 14 39.04 -18.31 -1.58
N ALA A 15 38.40 -18.49 -0.43
CA ALA A 15 37.03 -18.05 -0.21
C ALA A 15 36.95 -16.56 -0.49
N ALA A 16 36.20 -16.19 -1.52
CA ALA A 16 35.91 -14.80 -1.82
C ALA A 16 35.27 -14.15 -0.58
N PRO A 17 35.66 -12.92 -0.21
CA PRO A 17 35.07 -12.25 0.94
C PRO A 17 33.56 -12.08 0.72
N PRO A 18 32.75 -12.09 1.80
CA PRO A 18 31.32 -11.95 1.67
C PRO A 18 31.01 -10.62 0.98
N ARG A 19 30.35 -10.69 -0.17
CA ARG A 19 29.84 -9.51 -0.87
C ARG A 19 28.88 -8.76 0.05
N HIS A 20 29.39 -7.75 0.75
CA HIS A 20 28.58 -6.74 1.41
C HIS A 20 27.87 -5.95 0.31
N GLY A 21 26.58 -6.25 0.14
CA GLY A 21 25.73 -5.62 -0.89
C GLY A 21 24.74 -6.60 -1.49
N ARG A 22 23.76 -7.06 -0.69
CA ARG A 22 22.58 -7.76 -1.23
C ARG A 22 21.36 -6.93 -0.85
N ALA A 23 20.78 -6.28 -1.85
CA ALA A 23 19.64 -5.38 -1.73
C ALA A 23 18.52 -5.99 -0.87
N SER A 24 18.22 -5.33 0.25
CA SER A 24 17.07 -5.68 1.10
C SER A 24 15.79 -5.26 0.38
N GLY A 25 15.05 -6.22 -0.13
CA GLY A 25 13.69 -5.98 -0.62
C GLY A 25 12.74 -5.61 0.52
N PRO A 26 11.51 -5.16 0.23
CA PRO A 26 10.53 -4.86 1.26
C PRO A 26 10.25 -6.13 2.05
N VAL A 27 10.32 -6.02 3.37
CA VAL A 27 9.88 -7.09 4.26
C VAL A 27 8.37 -7.03 4.34
N ALA A 28 7.77 -8.19 4.48
CA ALA A 28 6.34 -8.28 4.67
C ALA A 28 5.88 -7.52 5.91
N PHE A 29 4.92 -6.61 5.74
CA PHE A 29 4.47 -5.72 6.80
C PHE A 29 4.15 -6.43 8.13
N LYS A 30 3.34 -7.51 8.08
CA LYS A 30 3.00 -8.29 9.27
C LYS A 30 4.18 -9.05 9.90
N ASP A 31 5.22 -9.37 9.13
CA ASP A 31 6.42 -10.05 9.65
C ASP A 31 7.47 -9.03 10.16
N ALA A 32 7.46 -7.80 9.65
CA ALA A 32 8.43 -6.75 9.96
C ALA A 32 8.01 -5.87 11.14
N ALA A 33 6.71 -5.78 11.40
CA ALA A 33 6.16 -4.89 12.40
C ALA A 33 5.37 -5.68 13.44
N ASP A 34 5.75 -5.53 14.71
CA ASP A 34 4.83 -5.77 15.80
C ASP A 34 3.84 -4.59 15.88
N ALA A 35 2.93 -4.56 14.91
CA ALA A 35 1.93 -3.50 14.79
C ALA A 35 0.97 -3.46 15.98
N GLU A 36 0.96 -4.50 16.84
CA GLU A 36 0.16 -4.56 18.07
C GLU A 36 0.89 -3.95 19.27
N ALA A 37 2.23 -4.01 19.31
CA ALA A 37 3.03 -3.34 20.33
C ALA A 37 3.05 -1.80 20.21
N ILE A 38 2.68 -1.25 19.04
CA ILE A 38 2.65 0.20 18.82
C ILE A 38 1.36 0.79 19.38
N PRO A 39 1.42 1.77 20.31
CA PRO A 39 0.24 2.42 20.84
C PRO A 39 -0.58 3.07 19.75
N VAL A 40 -1.89 2.79 19.74
CA VAL A 40 -2.90 3.44 18.89
C VAL A 40 -3.01 4.91 19.31
N ARG A 41 -2.64 5.84 18.43
CA ARG A 41 -2.73 7.29 18.68
C ARG A 41 -3.44 8.00 17.53
N PRO A 42 -4.78 7.90 17.45
CA PRO A 42 -5.54 8.49 16.36
C PRO A 42 -5.24 9.99 16.27
N PRO A 43 -5.13 10.58 15.06
CA PRO A 43 -4.75 11.98 14.90
C PRO A 43 -5.95 12.90 15.20
N THR A 44 -6.26 13.06 16.49
CA THR A 44 -7.39 13.83 17.02
C THR A 44 -7.20 15.33 16.85
N GLU A 45 -5.98 15.81 16.61
CA GLU A 45 -5.68 17.19 16.25
C GLU A 45 -6.39 17.64 14.95
N HIS A 46 -6.91 16.69 14.15
CA HIS A 46 -7.67 16.97 12.94
C HIS A 46 -9.19 16.93 13.12
N ASP A 47 -9.70 16.69 14.33
CA ASP A 47 -11.14 16.56 14.61
C ASP A 47 -11.96 17.76 14.19
N ALA A 48 -11.47 18.98 14.44
CA ALA A 48 -12.17 20.21 14.08
C ALA A 48 -12.32 20.34 12.56
N VAL A 49 -11.26 20.03 11.81
CA VAL A 49 -11.26 20.08 10.34
C VAL A 49 -12.19 19.01 9.78
N VAL A 50 -12.08 17.78 10.28
CA VAL A 50 -12.92 16.65 9.87
C VAL A 50 -14.39 16.95 10.14
N SER A 51 -14.73 17.47 11.32
CA SER A 51 -16.11 17.78 11.71
C SER A 51 -16.74 18.86 10.84
N ALA A 52 -15.96 19.83 10.36
CA ALA A 52 -16.40 20.89 9.48
C ALA A 52 -16.58 20.46 8.00
N MET A 53 -16.09 19.28 7.61
CA MET A 53 -16.25 18.79 6.23
C MET A 53 -17.72 18.53 5.90
N PRO A 54 -18.16 18.85 4.66
CA PRO A 54 -19.43 18.37 4.15
C PRO A 54 -19.50 16.85 4.28
N ALA A 55 -20.64 16.32 4.70
CA ALA A 55 -20.81 14.89 4.87
C ALA A 55 -22.12 14.42 4.24
N ARG A 56 -22.10 13.23 3.63
CA ARG A 56 -23.28 12.57 3.08
C ARG A 56 -23.27 11.11 3.52
N VAL A 57 -24.44 10.59 3.85
CA VAL A 57 -24.61 9.16 4.10
C VAL A 57 -24.99 8.54 2.77
N VAL A 58 -24.11 7.69 2.23
CA VAL A 58 -24.30 7.02 0.93
C VAL A 58 -23.92 5.56 1.11
N LEU A 59 -24.85 4.66 0.85
CA LEU A 59 -24.69 3.20 0.94
C LEU A 59 -24.27 2.66 2.32
N ASN A 60 -24.24 3.50 3.37
CA ASN A 60 -23.65 3.21 4.68
C ASN A 60 -22.21 2.62 4.56
N PRO A 61 -21.15 3.45 4.65
CA PRO A 61 -21.00 4.42 5.73
C PRO A 61 -21.21 5.89 5.33
N ARG A 62 -21.18 6.77 6.34
CA ARG A 62 -21.03 8.22 6.16
C ARG A 62 -19.70 8.53 5.44
N LEU A 63 -19.77 9.37 4.42
CA LEU A 63 -18.61 9.92 3.70
C LEU A 63 -18.46 11.41 4.04
N ARG A 64 -17.22 11.91 4.00
CA ARG A 64 -16.85 13.31 4.13
C ARG A 64 -16.13 13.79 2.88
N GLN A 65 -16.41 15.03 2.48
CA GLN A 65 -15.72 15.66 1.37
C GLN A 65 -14.47 16.40 1.86
N TYR A 66 -13.31 15.99 1.36
CA TYR A 66 -12.04 16.64 1.64
C TYR A 66 -11.35 16.99 0.33
N GLN A 67 -11.06 18.28 0.12
CA GLN A 67 -10.35 18.77 -1.07
C GLN A 67 -10.97 18.27 -2.40
N GLY A 68 -12.31 18.24 -2.45
CA GLY A 68 -13.07 17.79 -3.63
C GLY A 68 -13.36 16.28 -3.70
N PHE A 69 -12.74 15.45 -2.86
CA PHE A 69 -12.91 13.99 -2.89
C PHE A 69 -13.70 13.44 -1.71
N TRP A 70 -14.42 12.35 -1.93
CA TRP A 70 -15.19 11.68 -0.89
C TRP A 70 -14.38 10.59 -0.19
N VAL A 71 -14.30 10.68 1.13
CA VAL A 71 -13.54 9.79 2.01
C VAL A 71 -14.47 9.20 3.08
N PRO A 72 -14.41 7.90 3.39
CA PRO A 72 -15.10 7.33 4.54
C PRO A 72 -14.81 8.14 5.81
N ASP A 73 -15.84 8.44 6.59
CA ASP A 73 -15.73 9.19 7.85
C ASP A 73 -14.67 8.58 8.77
N THR A 74 -14.61 7.24 8.81
CA THR A 74 -13.65 6.45 9.58
C THR A 74 -12.19 6.62 9.14
N LEU A 75 -11.94 7.07 7.90
CA LEU A 75 -10.61 7.30 7.34
C LEU A 75 -10.23 8.78 7.26
N ALA A 76 -11.20 9.69 7.41
CA ALA A 76 -11.02 11.13 7.15
C ALA A 76 -9.86 11.72 7.96
N ARG A 77 -9.73 11.37 9.24
CA ARG A 77 -8.61 11.83 10.09
C ARG A 77 -7.25 11.44 9.51
N GLY A 78 -7.13 10.18 9.09
CA GLY A 78 -5.89 9.64 8.55
C GLY A 78 -5.51 10.26 7.22
N VAL A 79 -6.50 10.50 6.35
CA VAL A 79 -6.28 11.18 5.06
C VAL A 79 -5.81 12.61 5.29
N VAL A 80 -6.41 13.35 6.24
CA VAL A 80 -5.96 14.71 6.59
C VAL A 80 -4.54 14.70 7.14
N ALA A 81 -4.23 13.77 8.07
CA ALA A 81 -2.89 13.64 8.65
C ALA A 81 -1.83 13.36 7.58
N MET A 82 -2.10 12.37 6.72
CA MET A 82 -1.21 12.01 5.62
C MET A 82 -1.01 13.20 4.66
N HIS A 83 -2.10 13.80 4.17
CA HIS A 83 -2.03 14.91 3.21
C HIS A 83 -1.26 16.12 3.77
N ARG A 84 -1.38 16.40 5.08
CA ARG A 84 -0.67 17.50 5.76
C ARG A 84 0.80 17.22 6.07
N GLY A 85 1.35 16.11 5.58
CA GLY A 85 2.77 15.78 5.72
C GLY A 85 3.09 14.76 6.80
N GLY A 86 2.09 14.02 7.31
CA GLY A 86 2.31 12.94 8.27
C GLY A 86 3.16 11.78 7.73
N LEU A 87 3.29 11.65 6.41
CA LEU A 87 4.18 10.68 5.78
C LEU A 87 5.44 11.36 5.21
N VAL A 88 6.58 11.07 5.82
CA VAL A 88 7.89 11.49 5.29
C VAL A 88 8.41 10.42 4.32
N PRO A 89 8.59 10.73 3.02
CA PRO A 89 9.10 9.75 2.06
C PRO A 89 10.57 9.44 2.30
N ARG A 90 10.97 8.22 1.92
CA ARG A 90 12.36 7.77 1.86
C ARG A 90 12.75 7.46 0.43
N ALA A 91 14.03 7.64 0.11
CA ALA A 91 14.56 7.28 -1.20
C ALA A 91 14.24 5.82 -1.54
N GLY A 92 13.62 5.61 -2.69
CA GLY A 92 13.25 4.29 -3.19
C GLY A 92 11.90 3.74 -2.68
N ASP A 93 11.16 4.48 -1.86
CA ASP A 93 9.80 4.11 -1.47
C ASP A 93 8.92 3.87 -2.71
N VAL A 94 8.03 2.89 -2.61
CA VAL A 94 7.07 2.54 -3.65
C VAL A 94 5.66 2.59 -3.08
N VAL A 95 4.81 3.42 -3.69
CA VAL A 95 3.40 3.56 -3.31
C VAL A 95 2.51 3.03 -4.42
N LEU A 96 1.72 2.02 -4.07
CA LEU A 96 0.70 1.44 -4.92
C LEU A 96 -0.61 2.20 -4.73
N ALA A 97 -1.04 2.91 -5.76
CA ALA A 97 -2.26 3.70 -5.75
C ALA A 97 -3.33 3.01 -6.61
N SER A 98 -4.58 3.06 -6.16
CA SER A 98 -5.72 2.56 -6.94
C SER A 98 -7.00 3.05 -6.32
N LEU A 99 -8.02 3.31 -7.11
CA LEU A 99 -9.36 3.30 -6.55
C LEU A 99 -9.70 1.91 -6.02
N PRO A 100 -10.53 1.81 -4.97
CA PRO A 100 -10.97 0.51 -4.48
C PRO A 100 -11.56 -0.33 -5.62
N LYS A 101 -11.27 -1.63 -5.59
CA LYS A 101 -11.79 -2.64 -6.54
C LYS A 101 -11.23 -2.56 -7.97
N SER A 102 -10.19 -1.76 -8.19
CA SER A 102 -9.45 -1.69 -9.47
C SER A 102 -8.28 -2.68 -9.58
N GLY A 103 -8.16 -3.68 -8.69
CA GLY A 103 -7.10 -4.71 -8.76
C GLY A 103 -5.98 -4.58 -7.73
N THR A 104 -6.19 -3.82 -6.65
CA THR A 104 -5.20 -3.54 -5.60
C THR A 104 -4.55 -4.81 -5.02
N THR A 105 -5.33 -5.88 -4.77
CA THR A 105 -4.80 -7.13 -4.20
C THR A 105 -3.78 -7.78 -5.13
N TRP A 106 -4.05 -7.78 -6.44
CA TRP A 106 -3.14 -8.33 -7.45
C TRP A 106 -1.89 -7.47 -7.61
N LEU A 107 -2.07 -6.14 -7.65
CA LEU A 107 -0.94 -5.20 -7.71
C LEU A 107 -0.01 -5.34 -6.49
N LYS A 108 -0.57 -5.46 -5.27
CA LYS A 108 0.20 -5.71 -4.04
C LYS A 108 1.04 -6.98 -4.14
N ALA A 109 0.44 -8.08 -4.60
CA ALA A 109 1.12 -9.36 -4.77
C ALA A 109 2.27 -9.26 -5.78
N LEU A 110 2.01 -8.71 -6.96
CA LEU A 110 3.00 -8.55 -8.01
C LEU A 110 4.17 -7.65 -7.59
N ALA A 111 3.87 -6.50 -7.00
CA ALA A 111 4.88 -5.55 -6.54
C ALA A 111 5.76 -6.17 -5.45
N PHE A 112 5.14 -6.82 -4.46
CA PHE A 112 5.86 -7.50 -3.39
C PHE A 112 6.77 -8.61 -3.94
N ALA A 113 6.22 -9.54 -4.74
CA ALA A 113 7.01 -10.63 -5.32
C ALA A 113 8.18 -10.10 -6.15
N THR A 114 7.96 -9.04 -6.93
CA THR A 114 9.00 -8.44 -7.77
C THR A 114 10.11 -7.81 -6.94
N MET A 115 9.77 -7.00 -5.93
CA MET A 115 10.75 -6.31 -5.11
C MET A 115 11.48 -7.24 -4.14
N ALA A 116 10.81 -8.29 -3.66
CA ALA A 116 11.38 -9.26 -2.73
C ALA A 116 12.05 -10.46 -3.41
N ARG A 117 12.02 -10.59 -4.75
CA ARG A 117 12.49 -11.78 -5.50
C ARG A 117 13.91 -12.27 -5.15
N GLY A 118 14.79 -11.37 -4.73
CA GLY A 118 16.16 -11.72 -4.34
C GLY A 118 16.26 -12.41 -2.98
N VAL A 119 15.33 -12.09 -2.07
CA VAL A 119 15.21 -12.68 -0.72
C VAL A 119 14.23 -13.85 -0.73
N HIS A 120 13.14 -13.73 -1.49
CA HIS A 120 12.10 -14.73 -1.65
C HIS A 120 11.94 -15.07 -3.14
N PRO A 121 12.71 -16.04 -3.67
CA PRO A 121 12.56 -16.48 -5.04
C PRO A 121 11.13 -16.96 -5.35
N PRO A 122 10.59 -16.76 -6.56
CA PRO A 122 9.21 -17.14 -6.89
C PRO A 122 8.88 -18.63 -6.66
N ALA A 123 9.87 -19.52 -6.85
CA ALA A 123 9.72 -20.95 -6.63
C ALA A 123 9.89 -21.39 -5.16
N SER A 124 10.20 -20.47 -4.25
CA SER A 124 10.41 -20.79 -2.84
C SER A 124 9.11 -21.33 -2.20
N PRO A 125 9.15 -22.48 -1.52
CA PRO A 125 7.98 -23.02 -0.83
C PRO A 125 7.53 -22.11 0.33
N ASP A 126 8.47 -21.35 0.91
CA ASP A 126 8.25 -20.43 2.01
C ASP A 126 7.94 -19.00 1.54
N HIS A 127 7.65 -18.83 0.23
CA HIS A 127 7.37 -17.50 -0.31
C HIS A 127 6.20 -16.86 0.46
N PRO A 128 6.40 -15.66 1.04
CA PRO A 128 5.38 -14.85 1.70
C PRO A 128 3.92 -14.99 1.21
N LEU A 129 3.70 -14.79 -0.09
CA LEU A 129 2.37 -14.80 -0.70
C LEU A 129 1.65 -16.17 -0.67
N ARG A 130 2.33 -17.26 -0.29
CA ARG A 130 1.70 -18.57 -0.12
C ARG A 130 0.98 -18.73 1.23
N ARG A 131 1.36 -17.91 2.22
CA ARG A 131 0.86 -18.05 3.61
C ARG A 131 0.17 -16.81 4.17
N LEU A 132 0.38 -15.61 3.61
CA LEU A 132 -0.34 -14.40 4.03
C LEU A 132 -1.04 -13.73 2.86
N ASN A 133 -2.12 -13.01 3.16
CA ASN A 133 -2.84 -12.22 2.18
C ASN A 133 -1.95 -11.05 1.69
N PRO A 134 -2.00 -10.63 0.40
CA PRO A 134 -1.26 -9.45 -0.06
C PRO A 134 -1.53 -8.17 0.75
N HIS A 135 -2.72 -8.04 1.35
CA HIS A 135 -3.05 -6.94 2.25
C HIS A 135 -2.27 -6.97 3.58
N ASP A 136 -1.79 -8.13 4.03
CA ASP A 136 -0.92 -8.28 5.21
C ASP A 136 0.56 -7.96 4.89
N ARG A 137 0.90 -7.89 3.59
CA ARG A 137 2.27 -7.64 3.11
C ARG A 137 2.52 -6.17 2.83
N VAL A 138 1.50 -5.48 2.32
CA VAL A 138 1.59 -4.08 1.91
C VAL A 138 0.56 -3.26 2.69
N PRO A 139 0.98 -2.39 3.63
CA PRO A 139 0.08 -1.63 4.48
C PRO A 139 -0.75 -0.65 3.66
N LEU A 140 -2.00 -0.47 4.07
CA LEU A 140 -2.86 0.59 3.55
C LEU A 140 -2.67 1.86 4.39
N LEU A 141 -2.06 2.88 3.81
CA LEU A 141 -1.74 4.15 4.48
C LEU A 141 -2.99 4.80 5.05
N ASP A 142 -4.07 4.87 4.28
CA ASP A 142 -5.33 5.51 4.65
C ASP A 142 -5.86 4.99 6.00
N ARG A 143 -5.84 3.66 6.18
CA ARG A 143 -6.26 3.01 7.43
C ARG A 143 -5.23 3.19 8.52
N LEU A 144 -3.95 3.07 8.18
CA LEU A 144 -2.85 3.11 9.14
C LEU A 144 -2.76 4.46 9.86
N PHE A 145 -2.86 5.56 9.10
CA PHE A 145 -2.95 6.91 9.65
C PHE A 145 -4.26 7.13 10.41
N ALA A 146 -5.39 6.60 9.92
CA ALA A 146 -6.68 6.82 10.57
C ALA A 146 -6.76 6.21 11.98
N VAL A 147 -6.12 5.05 12.17
CA VAL A 147 -6.01 4.42 13.50
C VAL A 147 -4.80 4.91 14.29
N GLY A 148 -3.97 5.80 13.73
CA GLY A 148 -2.79 6.32 14.43
C GLY A 148 -1.73 5.26 14.73
N ARG A 149 -1.44 4.41 13.73
CA ARG A 149 -0.36 3.40 13.79
C ARG A 149 0.73 3.67 12.76
N ASP A 150 0.75 4.85 12.14
CA ASP A 150 1.70 5.27 11.11
C ASP A 150 3.17 5.22 11.55
N ALA A 151 3.47 5.38 12.85
CA ALA A 151 4.81 5.19 13.41
C ALA A 151 5.43 3.82 13.11
N VAL A 152 4.62 2.80 12.78
CA VAL A 152 5.12 1.50 12.32
C VAL A 152 5.95 1.61 11.05
N LEU A 153 5.66 2.59 10.19
CA LEU A 153 6.38 2.82 8.94
C LEU A 153 7.82 3.26 9.22
N ASP A 154 8.10 3.77 10.42
CA ASP A 154 9.43 4.19 10.80
C ASP A 154 10.37 3.02 11.05
N GLY A 155 9.84 1.94 11.63
CA GLY A 155 10.58 0.69 11.88
C GLY A 155 10.77 -0.19 10.65
N LEU A 156 10.09 0.09 9.53
CA LEU A 156 10.24 -0.71 8.32
C LEU A 156 11.58 -0.43 7.62
N PRO A 157 12.25 -1.45 7.07
CA PRO A 157 13.45 -1.25 6.26
C PRO A 157 13.11 -0.58 4.93
N SER A 158 14.06 0.19 4.39
CA SER A 158 13.96 0.73 3.04
C SER A 158 14.39 -0.30 1.97
N PRO A 159 13.80 -0.26 0.77
CA PRO A 159 12.67 0.58 0.37
C PRO A 159 11.34 0.08 0.95
N ARG A 160 10.45 1.00 1.34
CA ARG A 160 9.11 0.62 1.83
C ARG A 160 8.18 0.41 0.64
N LEU A 161 7.34 -0.63 0.73
CA LEU A 161 6.24 -0.87 -0.20
C LEU A 161 4.93 -0.61 0.53
N MET A 162 4.16 0.37 0.06
CA MET A 162 2.95 0.88 0.71
C MET A 162 1.81 0.99 -0.29
N CYS A 163 0.58 1.19 0.17
CA CYS A 163 -0.60 1.33 -0.68
C CYS A 163 -1.55 2.40 -0.16
N THR A 164 -2.26 3.07 -1.08
CA THR A 164 -3.29 4.08 -0.78
C THR A 164 -4.43 4.00 -1.79
N HIS A 165 -5.63 4.37 -1.35
CA HIS A 165 -6.77 4.62 -2.23
C HIS A 165 -6.98 6.11 -2.53
N MET A 166 -6.10 6.98 -2.02
CA MET A 166 -6.20 8.42 -2.24
C MET A 166 -5.70 8.83 -3.62
N PRO A 167 -6.35 9.82 -4.25
CA PRO A 167 -5.86 10.42 -5.49
C PRO A 167 -4.51 11.09 -5.25
N LEU A 168 -3.73 11.25 -6.33
CA LEU A 168 -2.38 11.81 -6.28
C LEU A 168 -2.30 13.18 -5.59
N SER A 169 -3.33 14.02 -5.78
CA SER A 169 -3.43 15.36 -5.18
C SER A 169 -3.62 15.36 -3.66
N LEU A 170 -3.98 14.22 -3.04
CA LEU A 170 -4.09 14.08 -1.59
C LEU A 170 -2.91 13.32 -0.97
N LEU A 171 -1.89 13.00 -1.77
CA LEU A 171 -0.62 12.54 -1.24
C LEU A 171 0.24 13.75 -0.80
N PRO A 172 1.14 13.57 0.19
CA PRO A 172 2.06 14.64 0.59
C PRO A 172 2.82 15.21 -0.61
N ALA A 173 2.93 16.54 -0.67
CA ALA A 173 3.67 17.23 -1.74
C ALA A 173 5.11 16.72 -1.89
N THR A 174 5.77 16.39 -0.77
CA THR A 174 7.13 15.85 -0.71
C THR A 174 7.28 14.47 -1.37
N MET A 175 6.19 13.73 -1.55
CA MET A 175 6.21 12.45 -2.27
C MET A 175 6.12 12.64 -3.79
N VAL A 176 5.49 13.72 -4.24
CA VAL A 176 5.17 13.97 -5.65
C VAL A 176 6.12 14.98 -6.32
N ASP A 177 6.92 15.71 -5.54
CA ASP A 177 7.85 16.74 -6.02
C ASP A 177 9.07 16.21 -6.80
N GLY A 178 9.23 14.88 -6.92
CA GLY A 178 10.32 14.21 -7.63
C GLY A 178 11.66 14.16 -6.88
N ASN A 179 11.83 14.95 -5.81
CA ASN A 179 13.09 15.01 -5.05
C ASN A 179 13.27 13.78 -4.16
N SER A 180 12.17 13.18 -3.71
CA SER A 180 12.21 12.02 -2.82
C SER A 180 12.59 10.70 -3.49
N ASN A 181 12.67 10.63 -4.82
CA ASN A 181 12.85 9.38 -5.59
C ASN A 181 11.82 8.30 -5.20
N THR A 182 10.62 8.73 -4.78
CA THR A 182 9.47 7.87 -4.52
C THR A 182 8.84 7.45 -5.84
N LYS A 183 8.47 6.18 -5.98
CA LYS A 183 7.76 5.67 -7.17
C LYS A 183 6.30 5.46 -6.85
N ILE A 184 5.42 6.00 -7.67
CA ILE A 184 3.98 5.80 -7.56
C ILE A 184 3.53 4.91 -8.71
N ILE A 185 2.90 3.78 -8.38
CA ILE A 185 2.34 2.84 -9.36
C ILE A 185 0.83 2.86 -9.22
N TYR A 186 0.13 3.37 -10.23
CA TYR A 186 -1.33 3.43 -10.25
C TYR A 186 -1.92 2.29 -11.08
N ILE A 187 -2.95 1.62 -10.59
CA ILE A 187 -3.78 0.69 -11.37
C ILE A 187 -5.21 1.19 -11.44
N CYS A 188 -5.76 1.19 -12.66
CA CYS A 188 -7.14 1.55 -12.96
C CYS A 188 -7.91 0.36 -13.55
N ARG A 189 -9.24 0.50 -13.56
CA ARG A 189 -10.19 -0.45 -14.13
C ARG A 189 -11.35 0.33 -14.73
N ASP A 190 -12.02 -0.20 -15.76
CA ASP A 190 -13.29 0.38 -16.24
C ASP A 190 -14.26 0.53 -15.06
N GLN A 191 -14.91 1.69 -14.95
CA GLN A 191 -15.71 2.00 -13.77
C GLN A 191 -16.99 1.17 -13.66
N LYS A 192 -17.53 0.68 -14.77
CA LYS A 192 -18.66 -0.26 -14.75
C LYS A 192 -18.26 -1.58 -14.08
N ASP A 193 -17.05 -2.05 -14.38
CA ASP A 193 -16.50 -3.26 -13.77
C ASP A 193 -16.11 -3.06 -12.30
N ALA A 194 -15.52 -1.91 -11.97
CA ALA A 194 -15.15 -1.55 -10.60
C ALA A 194 -16.41 -1.45 -9.72
N LEU A 195 -17.47 -0.82 -10.24
CA LEU A 195 -18.79 -0.75 -9.63
C LEU A 195 -19.37 -2.14 -9.35
N GLY A 196 -19.42 -3.03 -10.35
CA GLY A 196 -19.91 -4.40 -10.15
C GLY A 196 -19.12 -5.15 -9.07
N SER A 197 -17.79 -4.99 -9.08
CA SER A 197 -16.93 -5.55 -8.04
C SER A 197 -17.15 -4.93 -6.65
N MET A 198 -17.43 -3.63 -6.58
CA MET A 198 -17.77 -2.93 -5.34
C MET A 198 -19.09 -3.41 -4.78
N TRP A 199 -20.13 -3.52 -5.60
CA TRP A 199 -21.44 -4.02 -5.18
C TRP A 199 -21.35 -5.40 -4.54
N HIS A 200 -20.72 -6.37 -5.21
CA HIS A 200 -20.50 -7.70 -4.64
C HIS A 200 -19.67 -7.67 -3.35
N PHE A 201 -18.65 -6.81 -3.29
CA PHE A 201 -17.82 -6.67 -2.11
C PHE A 201 -18.62 -6.14 -0.92
N LEU A 202 -19.40 -5.06 -1.10
CA LEU A 202 -20.22 -4.46 -0.06
C LEU A 202 -21.28 -5.44 0.47
N LYS A 203 -21.96 -6.17 -0.43
CA LYS A 203 -22.91 -7.23 -0.04
C LYS A 203 -22.30 -8.30 0.85
N ARG A 204 -21.09 -8.75 0.52
CA ARG A 204 -20.36 -9.74 1.31
C ARG A 204 -19.89 -9.20 2.68
N ASN A 205 -19.77 -7.88 2.82
CA ASN A 205 -19.26 -7.22 4.03
C ASN A 205 -20.35 -6.49 4.82
N GLY A 206 -21.56 -7.07 4.89
CA GLY A 206 -22.61 -6.64 5.82
C GLY A 206 -23.72 -5.79 5.22
N LEU A 207 -23.66 -5.44 3.93
CA LEU A 207 -24.71 -4.71 3.24
C LEU A 207 -25.51 -5.65 2.31
N GLN A 208 -26.05 -6.74 2.86
CA GLN A 208 -26.66 -7.82 2.06
C GLN A 208 -27.84 -7.35 1.19
N ASP A 209 -28.60 -6.37 1.68
CA ASP A 209 -29.77 -5.80 1.01
C ASP A 209 -29.43 -4.68 0.02
N LEU A 210 -28.14 -4.34 -0.15
CA LEU A 210 -27.70 -3.29 -1.06
C LEU A 210 -28.05 -3.63 -2.51
N SER A 211 -28.80 -2.75 -3.16
CA SER A 211 -29.14 -2.88 -4.58
C SER A 211 -27.99 -2.41 -5.46
N LEU A 212 -27.92 -2.96 -6.69
CA LEU A 212 -26.95 -2.49 -7.68
C LEU A 212 -27.23 -1.04 -8.09
N GLN A 213 -28.51 -0.65 -8.12
CA GLN A 213 -28.96 0.69 -8.50
C GLN A 213 -28.40 1.76 -7.57
N GLU A 214 -28.45 1.55 -6.25
CA GLU A 214 -27.91 2.51 -5.28
C GLU A 214 -26.40 2.71 -5.46
N VAL A 215 -25.64 1.63 -5.72
CA VAL A 215 -24.20 1.72 -6.00
C VAL A 215 -23.95 2.45 -7.31
N TYR A 216 -24.76 2.19 -8.33
CA TYR A 216 -24.68 2.86 -9.62
C TYR A 216 -24.92 4.36 -9.52
N GLU A 217 -25.98 4.79 -8.84
CA GLU A 217 -26.27 6.21 -8.61
C GLU A 217 -25.15 6.90 -7.84
N SER A 218 -24.64 6.27 -6.78
CA SER A 218 -23.48 6.76 -6.01
C SER A 218 -22.24 6.98 -6.90
N PHE A 219 -21.94 6.06 -7.82
CA PHE A 219 -20.84 6.19 -8.77
C PHE A 219 -21.08 7.32 -9.78
N CYS A 220 -22.30 7.43 -10.33
CA CYS A 220 -22.66 8.48 -11.30
C CYS A 220 -22.66 9.88 -10.68
N GLU A 221 -23.06 10.03 -9.41
CA GLU A 221 -22.95 11.28 -8.67
C GLU A 221 -21.51 11.58 -8.21
N GLY A 222 -20.58 10.62 -8.35
CA GLY A 222 -19.21 10.72 -7.88
C GLY A 222 -19.05 10.64 -6.36
N ILE A 223 -20.09 10.23 -5.64
CA ILE A 223 -20.12 10.16 -4.18
C ILE A 223 -19.77 8.75 -3.73
N CYS A 224 -18.52 8.37 -3.97
CA CYS A 224 -17.95 7.08 -3.62
C CYS A 224 -16.53 7.26 -3.07
N PHE A 225 -15.97 6.23 -2.43
CA PHE A 225 -14.63 6.34 -1.84
C PHE A 225 -13.56 6.67 -2.89
N GLY A 226 -12.98 7.87 -2.81
CA GLY A 226 -12.00 8.40 -3.75
C GLY A 226 -12.60 9.11 -4.97
N GLY A 227 -13.93 9.20 -5.06
CA GLY A 227 -14.64 9.92 -6.12
C GLY A 227 -14.72 11.43 -5.88
N PRO A 228 -15.08 12.24 -6.89
CA PRO A 228 -15.49 11.83 -8.24
C PRO A 228 -14.31 11.26 -9.06
N VAL A 229 -14.64 10.37 -10.01
CA VAL A 229 -13.69 9.61 -10.84
C VAL A 229 -13.87 9.93 -12.31
#